data_AF-L1MQH1-F1
#
_entry.id   AF-L1MQH1-F1
#
_cell.length_a   1.000
_cell.length_b   1.000
_cell.length_c   1.000
_cell.angle_alpha   90.00
_cell.angle_beta   90.00
_cell.angle_gamma   90.00
#
_symmetry.space_group_name_H-M   'P 1'
#
loop_
_entity.id
_entity.type
_entity.pdbx_description
1 polymer ?
#
loop_
_entity_poly.entity_id
_entity_poly.type
_entity_poly.pdbx_seq_one_letter_code
_entity_poly.pdbx_strand_id
1 'polypeptide(L)'
;MKTKPTNIIQRLCLFLFALVLTMPTWAQGNNGTEVVSIGSKAEWKAFCQRVNHNGEPFLNAKLTQDVDLGGEIVMLGSVSYPYSGTFDGNGHTLSFNWNAGEDNQIAPFYYVENATIKNLRTQGKITSKGYSLSGMVRAALGTTTISGCISDVDITGGNGGWNDSQAAGMVQAVAYGASVQITDCLVKGSITDNADESERAMAGFVLSNSGTYTLTRCLYVGKNNAANSKYSKTFGTEKGISDTFTDCYYLNTCGKAQGKQVTAERLKSGEMAKLLQGDRTENVWGQTLGTDKEPLPTDKADKRI
;
A
#
# COMPACT_ATOMS: atom_id res chain seq x y z
N MET A 1 -79.77 -17.67 -35.29
CA MET A 1 -80.54 -16.40 -35.41
C MET A 1 -79.89 -15.39 -34.45
N LYS A 2 -79.52 -14.20 -34.96
CA LYS A 2 -79.24 -12.88 -34.31
C LYS A 2 -79.22 -12.85 -32.75
N THR A 3 -78.29 -12.26 -31.99
CA THR A 3 -77.69 -10.89 -32.04
C THR A 3 -76.62 -10.71 -30.91
N LYS A 4 -75.71 -9.73 -31.12
CA LYS A 4 -74.49 -9.29 -30.36
C LYS A 4 -74.74 -8.64 -28.95
N PRO A 5 -73.82 -7.83 -28.34
CA PRO A 5 -72.51 -8.07 -27.67
C PRO A 5 -72.42 -7.38 -26.26
N THR A 6 -71.35 -7.54 -25.46
CA THR A 6 -70.84 -6.41 -24.61
C THR A 6 -69.39 -6.61 -24.12
N ASN A 7 -68.58 -5.55 -24.26
CA ASN A 7 -67.22 -5.37 -23.73
C ASN A 7 -67.20 -5.30 -22.19
N ILE A 8 -66.24 -5.95 -21.54
CA ILE A 8 -65.59 -5.41 -20.33
C ILE A 8 -64.08 -5.64 -20.43
N ILE A 9 -63.39 -4.57 -20.79
CA ILE A 9 -61.99 -4.31 -20.48
C ILE A 9 -61.90 -4.16 -18.96
N GLN A 10 -61.05 -4.92 -18.27
CA GLN A 10 -60.20 -4.38 -17.18
C GLN A 10 -59.28 -5.44 -16.55
N ARG A 11 -57.98 -5.11 -16.60
CA ARG A 11 -56.95 -5.37 -15.56
C ARG A 11 -56.37 -6.78 -15.47
N LEU A 12 -55.71 -7.18 -16.56
CA LEU A 12 -54.51 -8.02 -16.46
C LEU A 12 -53.33 -7.12 -16.01
N CYS A 13 -53.20 -6.89 -14.70
CA CYS A 13 -52.04 -6.18 -14.15
C CYS A 13 -51.23 -7.13 -13.27
N LEU A 14 -50.03 -7.42 -13.79
CA LEU A 14 -48.86 -7.97 -13.13
C LEU A 14 -48.83 -7.72 -11.61
N PHE A 15 -48.98 -8.78 -10.83
CA PHE A 15 -48.41 -8.84 -9.48
C PHE A 15 -46.93 -9.21 -9.61
N LEU A 16 -46.08 -8.22 -9.95
CA LEU A 16 -44.67 -8.29 -9.61
C LEU A 16 -44.54 -7.91 -8.14
N PHE A 17 -44.08 -8.86 -7.33
CA PHE A 17 -43.60 -8.62 -5.96
C PHE A 17 -42.36 -7.71 -6.04
N ALA A 18 -42.56 -6.40 -5.97
CA ALA A 18 -41.49 -5.47 -5.60
C ALA A 18 -41.43 -5.42 -4.07
N LEU A 19 -40.62 -6.31 -3.49
CA LEU A 19 -40.20 -6.17 -2.09
C LEU A 19 -39.23 -4.98 -2.04
N VAL A 20 -39.79 -3.77 -1.89
CA VAL A 20 -38.99 -2.59 -1.53
C VAL A 20 -38.57 -2.79 -0.08
N LEU A 21 -37.37 -3.31 0.11
CA LEU A 21 -36.66 -3.24 1.38
C LEU A 21 -36.44 -1.76 1.68
N THR A 22 -37.37 -1.14 2.39
CA THR A 22 -37.10 0.13 3.06
C THR A 22 -36.09 -0.17 4.16
N MET A 23 -34.81 -0.04 3.84
CA MET A 23 -33.76 -0.13 4.84
C MET A 23 -34.00 0.98 5.87
N PRO A 24 -33.82 0.69 7.17
CA PRO A 24 -33.91 1.70 8.20
C PRO A 24 -32.90 2.81 7.92
N THR A 25 -33.38 4.05 8.03
CA THR A 25 -32.72 5.33 7.71
C THR A 25 -31.57 5.69 8.67
N TRP A 26 -30.87 4.69 9.20
CA TRP A 26 -29.66 4.80 10.02
C TRP A 26 -28.42 4.22 9.31
N ALA A 27 -28.56 3.70 8.09
CA ALA A 27 -27.45 3.24 7.25
C ALA A 27 -26.91 4.30 6.27
N GLN A 28 -27.32 5.56 6.45
CA GLN A 28 -26.76 6.71 5.72
C GLN A 28 -26.02 7.60 6.72
N GLY A 29 -25.06 7.00 7.44
CA GLY A 29 -24.00 7.75 8.09
C GLY A 29 -23.14 8.42 7.01
N ASN A 30 -22.48 9.53 7.36
CA ASN A 30 -21.58 10.33 6.53
C ASN A 30 -20.33 9.56 6.00
N ASN A 31 -20.55 8.42 5.34
CA ASN A 31 -19.55 7.45 4.88
C ASN A 31 -18.69 8.10 3.79
N GLY A 32 -17.55 8.67 4.19
CA GLY A 32 -16.51 9.19 3.30
C GLY A 32 -16.45 10.70 3.12
N THR A 33 -17.31 11.50 3.77
CA THR A 33 -17.23 12.97 3.69
C THR A 33 -16.28 13.61 4.69
N GLU A 34 -16.09 13.00 5.87
CA GLU A 34 -15.13 13.51 6.85
C GLU A 34 -13.71 13.19 6.40
N VAL A 35 -12.87 14.23 6.32
CA VAL A 35 -11.44 14.12 6.09
C VAL A 35 -10.71 14.56 7.35
N VAL A 36 -10.20 13.59 8.10
CA VAL A 36 -9.41 13.83 9.31
C VAL A 36 -8.07 14.45 8.92
N SER A 37 -7.83 15.67 9.39
CA SER A 37 -6.53 16.32 9.22
C SER A 37 -5.57 15.84 10.29
N ILE A 38 -4.38 15.41 9.88
CA ILE A 38 -3.34 14.91 10.78
C ILE A 38 -2.09 15.78 10.59
N GLY A 39 -1.71 16.53 11.61
CA GLY A 39 -0.50 17.35 11.62
C GLY A 39 0.45 17.02 12.76
N SER A 40 0.14 16.02 13.59
CA SER A 40 0.92 15.67 14.77
C SER A 40 0.80 14.19 15.13
N LYS A 41 1.76 13.71 15.93
CA LYS A 41 1.72 12.38 16.52
C LYS A 41 0.43 12.11 17.32
N ALA A 42 -0.03 13.10 18.07
CA ALA A 42 -1.22 12.96 18.90
C ALA A 42 -2.48 12.77 18.05
N GLU A 43 -2.60 13.50 16.94
CA GLU A 43 -3.70 13.36 15.98
C GLU A 43 -3.63 12.03 15.23
N TRP A 44 -2.43 11.56 14.85
CA TRP A 44 -2.27 10.19 14.30
C TRP A 44 -2.80 9.15 15.27
N LYS A 45 -2.41 9.24 16.55
CA LYS A 45 -2.88 8.31 17.59
C LYS A 45 -4.39 8.39 17.78
N ALA A 46 -4.97 9.59 17.82
CA ALA A 46 -6.42 9.77 17.91
C ALA A 46 -7.16 9.17 16.70
N PHE A 47 -6.63 9.36 15.49
CA PHE A 47 -7.17 8.76 14.28
C PHE A 47 -7.12 7.22 14.32
N CYS A 48 -5.98 6.64 14.71
CA CYS A 48 -5.87 5.20 14.90
C CYS A 48 -6.87 4.69 15.96
N GLN A 49 -7.11 5.42 17.05
CA GLN A 49 -8.11 5.04 18.05
C GLN A 49 -9.53 4.99 17.47
N ARG A 50 -9.91 6.00 16.67
CA ARG A 50 -11.21 6.04 15.98
C ARG A 50 -11.40 4.83 15.06
N VAL A 51 -10.40 4.54 14.23
CA VAL A 51 -10.44 3.41 13.28
C VAL A 51 -10.42 2.08 14.02
N ASN A 52 -9.47 1.87 14.93
CA ASN A 52 -9.18 0.55 15.52
C ASN A 52 -10.19 0.16 16.62
N HIS A 53 -10.80 1.14 17.29
CA HIS A 53 -11.59 0.89 18.49
C HIS A 53 -13.00 1.50 18.48
N ASN A 54 -13.25 2.56 17.71
CA ASN A 54 -14.57 3.21 17.66
C ASN A 54 -15.44 2.77 16.47
N GLY A 55 -14.95 1.85 15.64
CA GLY A 55 -15.72 1.34 14.50
C GLY A 55 -15.86 2.33 13.34
N GLU A 56 -14.88 3.22 13.16
CA GLU A 56 -14.85 4.22 12.08
C GLU A 56 -13.76 3.92 11.01
N PRO A 57 -13.65 2.71 10.43
CA PRO A 57 -12.55 2.35 9.54
C PRO A 57 -12.56 3.05 8.18
N PHE A 58 -13.70 3.63 7.80
CA PHE A 58 -13.98 4.27 6.51
C PHE A 58 -13.64 5.76 6.49
N LEU A 59 -13.14 6.33 7.60
CA LEU A 59 -12.74 7.73 7.66
C LEU A 59 -11.64 8.02 6.64
N ASN A 60 -11.77 9.12 5.89
CA ASN A 60 -10.67 9.61 5.10
C ASN A 60 -9.72 10.41 5.99
N ALA A 61 -8.44 10.41 5.66
CA ALA A 61 -7.44 11.18 6.38
C ALA A 61 -6.46 11.84 5.42
N LYS A 62 -5.94 12.99 5.83
CA LYS A 62 -4.95 13.76 5.08
C LYS A 62 -3.86 14.30 5.99
N LEU A 63 -2.59 14.09 5.63
CA LEU A 63 -1.49 14.76 6.31
C LEU A 63 -1.46 16.25 5.93
N THR A 64 -1.20 17.10 6.92
CA THR A 64 -1.10 18.56 6.74
C THR A 64 0.34 19.09 6.85
N GLN A 65 1.25 18.26 7.34
CA GLN A 65 2.68 18.48 7.45
C GLN A 65 3.38 17.13 7.62
N ASP A 66 4.70 17.12 7.66
CA ASP A 66 5.47 15.94 8.05
C ASP A 66 5.19 15.61 9.54
N VAL A 67 4.97 14.34 9.86
CA VAL A 67 4.59 13.87 11.19
C VAL A 67 5.56 12.82 11.69
N ASP A 68 6.24 13.10 12.81
CA ASP A 68 7.09 12.15 13.51
C ASP A 68 6.33 11.44 14.64
N LEU A 69 6.14 10.13 14.50
CA LEU A 69 5.48 9.28 15.50
C LEU A 69 6.43 8.85 16.63
N GLY A 70 7.73 9.09 16.48
CA GLY A 70 8.76 8.68 17.44
C GLY A 70 8.84 7.16 17.61
N GLY A 71 9.11 6.71 18.85
CA GLY A 71 9.36 5.29 19.14
C GLY A 71 8.15 4.47 19.58
N GLU A 72 7.00 5.10 19.80
CA GLU A 72 5.77 4.39 20.18
C GLU A 72 5.14 3.76 18.95
N ILE A 73 4.90 2.45 19.00
CA ILE A 73 4.29 1.71 17.89
C ILE A 73 2.78 1.95 17.92
N VAL A 74 2.28 2.70 16.94
CA VAL A 74 0.86 2.99 16.75
C VAL A 74 0.51 2.74 15.29
N MET A 75 -0.15 1.62 15.02
CA MET A 75 -0.46 1.16 13.67
C MET A 75 -1.94 1.37 13.33
N LEU A 76 -2.22 1.74 12.08
CA LEU A 76 -3.57 1.99 11.59
C LEU A 76 -4.25 0.71 11.08
N GLY A 77 -5.51 0.52 11.44
CA GLY A 77 -6.30 -0.65 11.10
C GLY A 77 -6.06 -1.81 12.05
N SER A 78 -7.02 -2.73 12.13
CA SER A 78 -6.94 -3.95 12.93
C SER A 78 -7.59 -5.12 12.17
N VAL A 79 -7.45 -6.33 12.68
CA VAL A 79 -8.14 -7.51 12.11
C VAL A 79 -9.66 -7.31 12.08
N SER A 80 -10.23 -6.76 13.16
CA SER A 80 -11.68 -6.55 13.30
C SER A 80 -12.17 -5.30 12.57
N TYR A 81 -11.31 -4.30 12.42
CA TYR A 81 -11.59 -3.05 11.71
C TYR A 81 -10.43 -2.73 10.77
N PRO A 82 -10.29 -3.43 9.63
CA PRO A 82 -9.31 -3.08 8.62
C PRO A 82 -9.59 -1.66 8.13
N TYR A 83 -8.57 -0.84 7.99
CA TYR A 83 -8.75 0.52 7.48
C TYR A 83 -9.25 0.47 6.03
N SER A 84 -10.31 1.20 5.72
CA SER A 84 -11.00 1.16 4.42
C SER A 84 -11.22 2.54 3.79
N GLY A 85 -10.74 3.61 4.43
CA GLY A 85 -10.78 4.96 3.89
C GLY A 85 -9.69 5.28 2.87
N THR A 86 -9.68 6.54 2.44
CA THR A 86 -8.59 7.15 1.67
C THR A 86 -7.62 7.86 2.63
N PHE A 87 -6.37 7.40 2.66
CA PHE A 87 -5.28 8.09 3.34
C PHE A 87 -4.44 8.85 2.30
N ASP A 88 -4.48 10.18 2.34
CA ASP A 88 -3.70 11.05 1.48
C ASP A 88 -2.53 11.66 2.25
N GLY A 89 -1.31 11.21 1.96
CA GLY A 89 -0.10 11.79 2.52
C GLY A 89 0.14 13.23 2.06
N ASN A 90 -0.52 13.70 1.00
CA ASN A 90 -0.40 15.07 0.48
C ASN A 90 1.07 15.49 0.23
N GLY A 91 1.92 14.55 -0.16
CA GLY A 91 3.36 14.75 -0.36
C GLY A 91 4.18 14.86 0.93
N HIS A 92 3.56 14.65 2.09
CA HIS A 92 4.22 14.67 3.40
C HIS A 92 4.73 13.30 3.84
N THR A 93 5.58 13.35 4.86
CA THR A 93 6.26 12.20 5.46
C THR A 93 5.61 11.80 6.77
N LEU A 94 5.36 10.51 6.96
CA LEU A 94 5.08 9.88 8.25
C LEU A 94 6.34 9.15 8.71
N SER A 95 7.03 9.67 9.72
CA SER A 95 8.28 9.11 10.23
C SER A 95 8.13 8.37 11.55
N PHE A 96 8.96 7.35 11.78
CA PHE A 96 8.94 6.56 13.00
C PHE A 96 10.27 5.82 13.24
N ASN A 97 10.55 5.46 14.49
CA ASN A 97 11.68 4.60 14.87
C ASN A 97 11.19 3.49 15.81
N TRP A 98 10.61 2.45 15.25
CA TRP A 98 9.92 1.40 15.98
C TRP A 98 10.84 0.23 16.27
N ASN A 99 11.03 -0.06 17.55
CA ASN A 99 11.68 -1.28 18.01
C ASN A 99 10.65 -2.14 18.73
N ALA A 100 10.23 -3.21 18.08
CA ALA A 100 9.20 -4.12 18.57
C ALA A 100 9.78 -5.28 19.40
N GLY A 101 11.10 -5.35 19.59
CA GLY A 101 11.73 -6.44 20.33
C GLY A 101 11.48 -7.79 19.66
N GLU A 102 10.70 -8.66 20.32
CA GLU A 102 10.30 -9.98 19.79
C GLU A 102 8.92 -9.94 19.09
N ASP A 103 8.19 -8.82 19.18
CA ASP A 103 6.86 -8.69 18.60
C ASP A 103 6.91 -8.72 17.07
N ASN A 104 5.96 -9.39 16.47
CA ASN A 104 5.85 -9.56 15.03
C ASN A 104 4.85 -8.56 14.42
N GLN A 105 4.72 -8.61 13.09
CA GLN A 105 3.61 -7.99 12.37
C GLN A 105 3.56 -6.45 12.44
N ILE A 106 4.69 -5.81 12.17
CA ILE A 106 4.85 -4.35 12.33
C ILE A 106 4.82 -3.64 10.97
N ALA A 107 3.89 -2.70 10.83
CA ALA A 107 3.80 -1.76 9.71
C ALA A 107 2.91 -0.55 10.08
N PRO A 108 3.11 0.64 9.49
CA PRO A 108 2.26 1.79 9.80
C PRO A 108 0.78 1.56 9.44
N PHE A 109 0.49 0.81 8.39
CA PHE A 109 -0.84 0.30 8.07
C PHE A 109 -0.88 -1.21 8.36
N TYR A 110 -1.49 -1.59 9.48
CA TYR A 110 -1.50 -2.97 9.97
C TYR A 110 -2.44 -3.87 9.17
N TYR A 111 -3.69 -3.45 8.98
CA TYR A 111 -4.69 -4.13 8.16
C TYR A 111 -5.47 -3.11 7.36
N VAL A 112 -5.56 -3.33 6.05
CA VAL A 112 -6.37 -2.50 5.15
C VAL A 112 -7.32 -3.37 4.34
N GLU A 113 -8.51 -2.84 4.05
CA GLU A 113 -9.50 -3.49 3.18
C GLU A 113 -10.19 -2.44 2.32
N ASN A 114 -10.17 -2.60 1.00
CA ASN A 114 -10.77 -1.62 0.07
C ASN A 114 -10.22 -0.18 0.22
N ALA A 115 -9.00 -0.03 0.73
CA ALA A 115 -8.42 1.27 1.04
C ALA A 115 -7.75 1.94 -0.16
N THR A 116 -7.59 3.25 -0.08
CA THR A 116 -6.69 4.00 -0.97
C THR A 116 -5.61 4.68 -0.14
N ILE A 117 -4.34 4.42 -0.43
CA ILE A 117 -3.20 5.11 0.18
C ILE A 117 -2.46 5.85 -0.93
N LYS A 118 -2.30 7.16 -0.81
CA LYS A 118 -1.67 7.94 -1.86
C LYS A 118 -0.76 9.05 -1.36
N ASN A 119 0.21 9.44 -2.17
CA ASN A 119 1.09 10.60 -1.97
C ASN A 119 1.78 10.63 -0.61
N LEU A 120 2.10 9.45 -0.06
CA LEU A 120 2.64 9.30 1.29
C LEU A 120 4.08 8.80 1.22
N ARG A 121 4.97 9.44 1.99
CA ARG A 121 6.26 8.86 2.34
C ARG A 121 6.21 8.28 3.75
N THR A 122 6.49 6.99 3.89
CA THR A 122 6.88 6.43 5.20
C THR A 122 8.39 6.48 5.33
N GLN A 123 8.89 6.85 6.51
CA GLN A 123 10.33 7.00 6.72
C GLN A 123 10.78 6.55 8.11
N GLY A 124 11.96 5.97 8.18
CA GLY A 124 12.64 5.71 9.46
C GLY A 124 12.99 4.25 9.63
N LYS A 125 12.66 3.64 10.76
CA LYS A 125 13.14 2.29 11.10
C LYS A 125 12.07 1.40 11.72
N ILE A 126 12.14 0.11 11.37
CA ILE A 126 11.44 -0.99 12.04
C ILE A 126 12.48 -2.04 12.41
N THR A 127 12.66 -2.27 13.70
CA THR A 127 13.53 -3.33 14.23
C THR A 127 12.67 -4.32 15.01
N SER A 128 12.74 -5.59 14.65
CA SER A 128 12.07 -6.68 15.36
C SER A 128 12.87 -7.96 15.15
N LYS A 129 12.77 -8.91 16.08
CA LYS A 129 13.22 -10.30 15.90
C LYS A 129 12.11 -11.21 15.39
N GLY A 130 10.88 -10.70 15.34
CA GLY A 130 9.73 -11.35 14.75
C GLY A 130 9.70 -11.27 13.22
N TYR A 131 8.56 -11.67 12.67
CA TYR A 131 8.31 -11.78 11.23
C TYR A 131 7.15 -10.87 10.77
N SER A 132 6.88 -10.85 9.47
CA SER A 132 5.76 -10.11 8.84
C SER A 132 5.92 -8.59 9.01
N LEU A 133 7.07 -8.05 8.61
CA LEU A 133 7.38 -6.63 8.71
C LEU A 133 7.09 -5.90 7.39
N SER A 134 6.60 -4.66 7.44
CA SER A 134 6.47 -3.86 6.23
C SER A 134 6.75 -2.37 6.42
N GLY A 135 7.32 -1.76 5.40
CA GLY A 135 7.52 -0.31 5.35
C GLY A 135 6.23 0.49 5.14
N MET A 136 5.13 -0.15 4.69
CA MET A 136 3.85 0.54 4.48
C MET A 136 2.65 -0.30 4.96
N VAL A 137 2.28 -1.37 4.25
CA VAL A 137 1.10 -2.18 4.55
C VAL A 137 1.49 -3.59 4.96
N ARG A 138 1.04 -4.05 6.13
CA ARG A 138 1.26 -5.44 6.50
C ARG A 138 0.33 -6.39 5.75
N ALA A 139 -0.99 -6.25 5.90
CA ALA A 139 -1.96 -7.09 5.19
C ALA A 139 -3.00 -6.26 4.42
N ALA A 140 -3.16 -6.56 3.13
CA ALA A 140 -4.16 -5.98 2.27
C ALA A 140 -5.25 -7.00 1.92
N LEU A 141 -6.50 -6.60 2.17
CA LEU A 141 -7.73 -7.32 1.85
C LEU A 141 -8.54 -6.52 0.82
N GLY A 142 -9.51 -7.18 0.18
CA GLY A 142 -10.39 -6.54 -0.79
C GLY A 142 -9.62 -5.87 -1.95
N THR A 143 -10.13 -4.74 -2.45
CA THR A 143 -9.53 -3.99 -3.57
C THR A 143 -8.80 -2.74 -3.08
N THR A 144 -7.48 -2.83 -2.90
CA THR A 144 -6.67 -1.73 -2.33
C THR A 144 -5.81 -1.04 -3.39
N THR A 145 -5.77 0.29 -3.38
CA THR A 145 -4.89 1.10 -4.26
C THR A 145 -3.79 1.78 -3.45
N ILE A 146 -2.53 1.65 -3.89
CA ILE A 146 -1.37 2.35 -3.34
C ILE A 146 -0.73 3.14 -4.48
N SER A 147 -0.67 4.47 -4.38
CA SER A 147 -0.23 5.31 -5.51
C SER A 147 0.62 6.51 -5.11
N GLY A 148 1.70 6.78 -5.85
CA GLY A 148 2.56 7.93 -5.52
C GLY A 148 3.25 7.82 -4.16
N CYS A 149 3.41 6.61 -3.63
CA CYS A 149 3.93 6.38 -2.28
C CYS A 149 5.42 6.03 -2.28
N ILE A 150 6.10 6.42 -1.21
CA ILE A 150 7.52 6.14 -0.98
C ILE A 150 7.67 5.38 0.34
N SER A 151 8.35 4.24 0.30
CA SER A 151 8.83 3.55 1.49
C SER A 151 10.33 3.78 1.66
N ASP A 152 10.69 4.64 2.60
CA ASP A 152 12.06 4.95 3.02
C ASP A 152 12.31 4.46 4.45
N VAL A 153 11.92 3.20 4.69
CA VAL A 153 11.98 2.55 6.00
C VAL A 153 13.07 1.49 6.00
N ASP A 154 14.04 1.61 6.90
CA ASP A 154 15.00 0.56 7.17
C ASP A 154 14.36 -0.51 8.06
N ILE A 155 14.23 -1.72 7.54
CA ILE A 155 13.63 -2.86 8.21
C ILE A 155 14.74 -3.83 8.61
N THR A 156 14.81 -4.16 9.89
CA THR A 156 15.67 -5.24 10.41
C THR A 156 14.79 -6.25 11.13
N GLY A 157 14.80 -7.49 10.64
CA GLY A 157 13.88 -8.56 11.05
C GLY A 157 14.57 -9.91 11.28
N GLY A 158 13.84 -10.87 11.84
CA GLY A 158 14.32 -12.24 12.07
C GLY A 158 15.23 -12.39 13.29
N ASN A 159 15.41 -13.63 13.74
CA ASN A 159 16.11 -13.97 14.98
C ASN A 159 17.24 -15.01 14.82
N GLY A 160 17.73 -15.21 13.59
CA GLY A 160 18.76 -16.22 13.28
C GLY A 160 18.21 -17.63 13.06
N GLY A 161 19.07 -18.51 12.51
CA GLY A 161 18.66 -19.86 12.13
C GLY A 161 17.58 -19.83 11.05
N TRP A 162 16.49 -20.54 11.30
CA TRP A 162 15.33 -20.66 10.41
C TRP A 162 14.30 -19.53 10.57
N ASN A 163 14.51 -18.59 11.50
CA ASN A 163 13.52 -17.55 11.84
C ASN A 163 13.74 -16.29 11.01
N ASP A 164 13.22 -16.31 9.79
CA ASP A 164 13.27 -15.19 8.85
C ASP A 164 12.30 -14.05 9.19
N SER A 165 12.55 -12.89 8.58
CA SER A 165 11.82 -11.64 8.83
C SER A 165 10.47 -11.55 8.15
N GLN A 166 10.25 -12.32 7.08
CA GLN A 166 9.16 -12.12 6.12
C GLN A 166 8.92 -10.63 5.81
N ALA A 167 9.97 -9.87 5.59
CA ALA A 167 9.90 -8.42 5.43
C ALA A 167 9.54 -8.00 3.99
N ALA A 168 8.76 -6.92 3.84
CA ALA A 168 8.44 -6.33 2.55
C ALA A 168 8.57 -4.82 2.54
N GLY A 169 9.17 -4.27 1.48
CA GLY A 169 9.32 -2.83 1.35
C GLY A 169 8.00 -2.06 1.25
N MET A 170 6.95 -2.65 0.67
CA MET A 170 5.65 -1.98 0.46
C MET A 170 4.45 -2.74 1.04
N VAL A 171 4.23 -4.00 0.65
CA VAL A 171 3.08 -4.79 1.11
C VAL A 171 3.56 -6.17 1.57
N GLN A 172 3.35 -6.52 2.83
CA GLN A 172 3.82 -7.82 3.31
C GLN A 172 2.95 -8.99 2.81
N ALA A 173 1.62 -8.86 2.86
CA ALA A 173 0.70 -9.90 2.40
C ALA A 173 -0.49 -9.33 1.63
N VAL A 174 -0.76 -9.96 0.48
CA VAL A 174 -2.02 -9.81 -0.27
C VAL A 174 -2.89 -11.02 0.02
N ALA A 175 -4.03 -10.80 0.68
CA ALA A 175 -4.92 -11.86 1.15
C ALA A 175 -5.66 -12.59 0.02
N TYR A 176 -6.22 -13.76 0.34
CA TYR A 176 -7.05 -14.51 -0.60
C TYR A 176 -8.27 -13.69 -1.06
N GLY A 177 -8.53 -13.69 -2.37
CA GLY A 177 -9.58 -12.89 -2.98
C GLY A 177 -9.31 -11.38 -3.07
N ALA A 178 -8.18 -10.89 -2.54
CA ALA A 178 -7.79 -9.49 -2.63
C ALA A 178 -7.18 -9.14 -4.00
N SER A 179 -7.25 -7.85 -4.35
CA SER A 179 -6.59 -7.26 -5.51
C SER A 179 -5.92 -5.95 -5.11
N VAL A 180 -4.60 -5.86 -5.31
CA VAL A 180 -3.83 -4.67 -4.94
C VAL A 180 -3.21 -4.01 -6.16
N GLN A 181 -3.51 -2.73 -6.38
CA GLN A 181 -2.90 -1.92 -7.43
C GLN A 181 -1.84 -1.01 -6.82
N ILE A 182 -0.57 -1.21 -7.20
CA ILE A 182 0.56 -0.40 -6.75
C ILE A 182 1.10 0.37 -7.94
N THR A 183 0.95 1.69 -7.93
CA THR A 183 1.27 2.52 -9.11
C THR A 183 2.17 3.68 -8.71
N ASP A 184 3.19 3.98 -9.52
CA ASP A 184 4.05 5.15 -9.30
C ASP A 184 4.67 5.18 -7.88
N CYS A 185 5.16 4.04 -7.42
CA CYS A 185 5.70 3.89 -6.05
C CYS A 185 7.20 3.63 -6.03
N LEU A 186 7.85 4.08 -4.97
CA LEU A 186 9.29 3.91 -4.72
C LEU A 186 9.52 3.17 -3.41
N VAL A 187 10.41 2.16 -3.43
CA VAL A 187 10.99 1.59 -2.22
C VAL A 187 12.49 1.86 -2.23
N LYS A 188 12.97 2.56 -1.20
CA LYS A 188 14.37 2.97 -1.06
C LYS A 188 14.99 2.67 0.30
N GLY A 189 14.17 2.37 1.31
CA GLY A 189 14.65 1.86 2.60
C GLY A 189 15.37 0.52 2.46
N SER A 190 16.22 0.18 3.43
CA SER A 190 16.94 -1.10 3.43
C SER A 190 16.16 -2.23 4.11
N ILE A 191 16.42 -3.48 3.73
CA ILE A 191 15.85 -4.66 4.39
C ILE A 191 17.00 -5.59 4.81
N THR A 192 17.12 -5.85 6.11
CA THR A 192 18.09 -6.78 6.68
C THR A 192 17.35 -7.90 7.40
N ASP A 193 17.55 -9.13 6.93
CA ASP A 193 17.02 -10.33 7.57
C ASP A 193 18.15 -11.08 8.29
N ASN A 194 17.98 -11.28 9.59
CA ASN A 194 18.98 -11.89 10.46
C ASN A 194 18.96 -13.43 10.42
N ALA A 195 18.03 -14.06 9.70
CA ALA A 195 18.08 -15.50 9.47
C ALA A 195 19.34 -15.92 8.71
N ASP A 196 19.60 -17.23 8.75
CA ASP A 196 20.65 -17.86 7.96
C ASP A 196 20.43 -17.56 6.47
N GLU A 197 21.51 -17.39 5.71
CA GLU A 197 21.44 -16.90 4.32
C GLU A 197 20.50 -17.71 3.43
N SER A 198 20.40 -19.04 3.65
CA SER A 198 19.50 -19.93 2.91
C SER A 198 18.02 -19.76 3.26
N GLU A 199 17.71 -19.16 4.40
CA GLU A 199 16.36 -19.06 4.96
C GLU A 199 15.75 -17.66 4.86
N ARG A 200 16.56 -16.61 4.71
CA ARG A 200 16.09 -15.21 4.59
C ARG A 200 14.91 -15.10 3.62
N ALA A 201 13.82 -14.46 4.04
CA ALA A 201 12.65 -14.26 3.21
C ALA A 201 12.23 -12.79 3.23
N MET A 202 12.42 -12.11 2.11
CA MET A 202 12.04 -10.71 1.97
C MET A 202 11.69 -10.31 0.55
N ALA A 203 10.94 -9.22 0.39
CA ALA A 203 10.65 -8.66 -0.92
C ALA A 203 10.85 -7.16 -0.98
N GLY A 204 11.37 -6.68 -2.12
CA GLY A 204 11.50 -5.24 -2.35
C GLY A 204 10.16 -4.52 -2.37
N PHE A 205 9.08 -5.17 -2.83
CA PHE A 205 7.73 -4.59 -2.83
C PHE A 205 6.71 -5.47 -2.11
N VAL A 206 6.32 -6.61 -2.70
CA VAL A 206 5.26 -7.50 -2.20
C VAL A 206 5.82 -8.86 -1.84
N LEU A 207 5.67 -9.34 -0.61
CA LEU A 207 6.23 -10.64 -0.22
C LEU A 207 5.27 -11.81 -0.45
N SER A 208 4.17 -11.86 0.31
CA SER A 208 3.23 -12.98 0.32
C SER A 208 2.03 -12.71 -0.56
N ASN A 209 1.64 -13.71 -1.36
CA ASN A 209 0.53 -13.64 -2.29
C ASN A 209 -0.42 -14.82 -2.11
N SER A 210 -1.66 -14.53 -1.73
CA SER A 210 -2.81 -15.42 -1.87
C SER A 210 -3.91 -14.84 -2.77
N GLY A 211 -3.74 -13.61 -3.25
CA GLY A 211 -4.67 -12.88 -4.12
C GLY A 211 -4.03 -12.45 -5.44
N THR A 212 -4.28 -11.21 -5.84
CA THR A 212 -3.71 -10.61 -7.07
C THR A 212 -3.07 -9.27 -6.77
N TYR A 213 -2.01 -8.92 -7.49
CA TYR A 213 -1.49 -7.57 -7.46
C TYR A 213 -0.91 -7.16 -8.81
N THR A 214 -0.89 -5.85 -9.04
CA THR A 214 -0.28 -5.23 -10.22
C THR A 214 0.65 -4.11 -9.76
N LEU A 215 1.88 -4.12 -10.25
CA LEU A 215 2.82 -3.02 -10.08
C LEU A 215 3.01 -2.34 -11.42
N THR A 216 2.82 -1.03 -11.44
CA THR A 216 3.00 -0.22 -12.65
C THR A 216 3.85 1.00 -12.35
N ARG A 217 4.94 1.19 -13.10
CA ARG A 217 5.87 2.32 -12.94
C ARG A 217 6.46 2.39 -11.52
N CYS A 218 6.93 1.26 -11.02
CA CYS A 218 7.50 1.16 -9.68
C CYS A 218 9.04 1.09 -9.73
N LEU A 219 9.68 1.67 -8.72
CA LEU A 219 11.14 1.72 -8.61
C LEU A 219 11.62 1.12 -7.29
N TYR A 220 12.53 0.14 -7.34
CA TYR A 220 13.22 -0.42 -6.18
C TYR A 220 14.70 0.00 -6.16
N VAL A 221 15.12 0.76 -5.15
CA VAL A 221 16.53 1.12 -4.95
C VAL A 221 17.08 0.73 -3.58
N GLY A 222 16.24 0.10 -2.74
CA GLY A 222 16.60 -0.36 -1.41
C GLY A 222 17.81 -1.29 -1.38
N LYS A 223 18.58 -1.24 -0.30
CA LYS A 223 19.66 -2.21 -0.03
C LYS A 223 19.11 -3.42 0.70
N ASN A 224 19.73 -4.58 0.52
CA ASN A 224 19.31 -5.79 1.22
C ASN A 224 20.44 -6.82 1.36
N ASN A 225 20.24 -7.83 2.20
CA ASN A 225 21.16 -8.97 2.36
C ASN A 225 20.59 -10.28 1.79
N ALA A 226 19.69 -10.22 0.80
CA ALA A 226 19.00 -11.39 0.25
C ALA A 226 19.79 -12.15 -0.84
N ALA A 227 21.13 -12.15 -0.79
CA ALA A 227 21.95 -12.80 -1.81
C ALA A 227 21.56 -14.29 -1.97
N ASN A 228 21.15 -14.68 -3.18
CA ASN A 228 20.78 -16.05 -3.56
C ASN A 228 19.64 -16.72 -2.76
N SER A 229 18.82 -15.97 -2.00
CA SER A 229 17.68 -16.56 -1.31
C SER A 229 16.54 -16.92 -2.28
N LYS A 230 16.14 -18.21 -2.30
CA LYS A 230 14.97 -18.72 -3.05
C LYS A 230 13.65 -18.10 -2.61
N TYR A 231 13.57 -17.65 -1.36
CA TYR A 231 12.36 -17.05 -0.75
C TYR A 231 12.27 -15.54 -0.96
N SER A 232 13.32 -14.92 -1.49
CA SER A 232 13.37 -13.47 -1.69
C SER A 232 13.09 -13.05 -3.13
N LYS A 233 12.52 -11.85 -3.31
CA LYS A 233 11.99 -11.33 -4.58
C LYS A 233 12.21 -9.83 -4.72
N THR A 234 12.57 -9.34 -5.92
CA THR A 234 12.80 -7.90 -6.14
C THR A 234 11.49 -7.12 -6.12
N PHE A 235 10.43 -7.68 -6.71
CA PHE A 235 9.10 -7.05 -6.72
C PHE A 235 8.03 -7.90 -6.04
N GLY A 236 7.98 -9.20 -6.29
CA GLY A 236 7.11 -10.09 -5.54
C GLY A 236 6.98 -11.49 -6.10
N THR A 237 6.10 -12.31 -5.54
CA THR A 237 5.96 -13.71 -5.97
C THR A 237 5.21 -13.87 -7.29
N GLU A 238 5.82 -14.62 -8.21
CA GLU A 238 5.28 -14.89 -9.57
C GLU A 238 4.42 -16.16 -9.64
N LYS A 239 4.09 -16.75 -8.48
CA LYS A 239 3.30 -17.97 -8.38
C LYS A 239 1.97 -17.62 -7.72
N GLY A 240 0.86 -17.86 -8.42
CA GLY A 240 -0.50 -17.58 -7.92
C GLY A 240 -1.47 -17.15 -9.02
N ILE A 241 -2.44 -16.31 -8.65
CA ILE A 241 -3.60 -15.95 -9.51
C ILE A 241 -3.29 -14.77 -10.45
N SER A 242 -2.30 -13.92 -10.15
CA SER A 242 -1.60 -13.06 -11.13
C SER A 242 -0.64 -12.12 -10.41
N ASP A 243 0.54 -11.94 -10.99
CA ASP A 243 1.44 -10.82 -10.80
C ASP A 243 1.67 -10.14 -12.16
N THR A 244 1.69 -8.80 -12.18
CA THR A 244 2.02 -8.05 -13.40
C THR A 244 2.95 -6.91 -13.04
N PHE A 245 4.13 -6.91 -13.63
CA PHE A 245 5.14 -5.87 -13.49
C PHE A 245 5.25 -5.10 -14.79
N THR A 246 4.64 -3.92 -14.85
CA THR A 246 4.70 -3.03 -16.01
C THR A 246 5.59 -1.85 -15.68
N ASP A 247 6.60 -1.58 -16.50
CA ASP A 247 7.55 -0.46 -16.30
C ASP A 247 8.17 -0.43 -14.90
N CYS A 248 8.52 -1.60 -14.37
CA CYS A 248 9.13 -1.75 -13.07
C CYS A 248 10.66 -1.84 -13.19
N TYR A 249 11.38 -1.04 -12.41
CA TYR A 249 12.83 -0.89 -12.49
C TYR A 249 13.51 -1.09 -11.14
N TYR A 250 14.72 -1.64 -11.12
CA TYR A 250 15.46 -1.84 -9.88
C TYR A 250 16.95 -1.52 -9.99
N LEU A 251 17.53 -0.96 -8.92
CA LEU A 251 18.98 -0.78 -8.82
C LEU A 251 19.65 -2.04 -8.26
N ASN A 252 19.21 -2.46 -7.08
CA ASN A 252 19.73 -3.62 -6.37
C ASN A 252 18.76 -4.79 -6.54
N THR A 253 19.28 -5.97 -6.86
CA THR A 253 18.45 -7.19 -6.81
C THR A 253 18.13 -7.52 -5.35
N CYS A 254 16.91 -8.00 -5.09
CA CYS A 254 16.53 -8.62 -3.82
C CYS A 254 16.11 -10.07 -4.07
N GLY A 255 17.00 -11.04 -3.81
CA GLY A 255 16.77 -12.44 -4.18
C GLY A 255 16.61 -12.63 -5.69
N LYS A 256 15.41 -13.01 -6.15
CA LYS A 256 15.13 -13.16 -7.59
C LYS A 256 15.01 -11.78 -8.27
N ALA A 257 15.75 -11.59 -9.36
CA ALA A 257 15.64 -10.43 -10.24
C ALA A 257 14.29 -10.41 -10.97
N GLN A 258 13.62 -9.25 -10.96
CA GLN A 258 12.30 -9.04 -11.57
C GLN A 258 12.23 -7.58 -12.05
N GLY A 259 11.64 -7.33 -13.21
CA GLY A 259 11.67 -6.01 -13.86
C GLY A 259 13.00 -5.74 -14.58
N LYS A 260 13.29 -4.46 -14.85
CA LYS A 260 14.49 -4.04 -15.61
C LYS A 260 15.52 -3.41 -14.66
N GLN A 261 16.74 -3.94 -14.65
CA GLN A 261 17.81 -3.35 -13.86
C GLN A 261 18.22 -1.97 -14.41
N VAL A 262 18.55 -1.06 -13.53
CA VAL A 262 19.08 0.27 -13.84
C VAL A 262 20.38 0.53 -13.07
N THR A 263 21.16 1.53 -13.49
CA THR A 263 22.40 1.90 -12.82
C THR A 263 22.22 3.16 -11.98
N ALA A 264 23.12 3.39 -11.04
CA ALA A 264 23.11 4.59 -10.20
C ALA A 264 23.30 5.87 -11.03
N GLU A 265 24.00 5.79 -12.15
CA GLU A 265 24.21 6.92 -13.08
C GLU A 265 22.91 7.29 -13.79
N ARG A 266 22.17 6.29 -14.31
CA ARG A 266 20.86 6.52 -14.93
C ARG A 266 19.83 7.05 -13.95
N LEU A 267 19.92 6.64 -12.68
CA LEU A 267 19.06 7.16 -11.63
C LEU A 267 19.32 8.63 -11.30
N LYS A 268 20.53 9.14 -11.53
CA LYS A 268 20.91 10.53 -11.26
C LYS A 268 20.79 11.47 -12.46
N SER A 269 20.55 10.93 -13.66
CA SER A 269 20.63 11.68 -14.92
C SER A 269 19.31 12.35 -15.34
N GLY A 270 18.20 12.10 -14.64
CA GLY A 270 16.87 12.54 -15.06
C GLY A 270 16.20 11.64 -16.10
N GLU A 271 16.95 10.72 -16.70
CA GLU A 271 16.43 9.75 -17.67
C GLU A 271 15.29 8.92 -17.05
N MET A 272 15.52 8.41 -15.84
CA MET A 272 14.52 7.59 -15.16
C MET A 272 13.28 8.38 -14.72
N ALA A 273 13.44 9.67 -14.37
CA ALA A 273 12.31 10.54 -14.09
C ALA A 273 11.40 10.68 -15.32
N LYS A 274 11.98 10.98 -16.48
CA LYS A 274 11.27 11.08 -17.77
C LYS A 274 10.62 9.76 -18.16
N LEU A 275 11.33 8.66 -18.01
CA LEU A 275 10.83 7.33 -18.38
C LEU A 275 9.64 6.91 -17.51
N LEU A 276 9.74 7.11 -16.18
CA LEU A 276 8.65 6.82 -15.27
C LEU A 276 7.47 7.79 -15.49
N GLN A 277 7.74 9.07 -15.72
CA GLN A 277 6.71 10.08 -16.03
C GLN A 277 5.93 9.75 -17.31
N GLY A 278 6.59 9.25 -18.36
CA GLY A 278 5.97 9.01 -19.66
C GLY A 278 5.38 10.30 -20.27
N ASP A 279 4.29 10.17 -21.03
CA ASP A 279 3.64 11.30 -21.71
C ASP A 279 2.57 11.99 -20.85
N ARG A 280 2.57 11.75 -19.53
CA ARG A 280 1.55 12.27 -18.62
C ARG A 280 1.71 13.77 -18.41
N THR A 281 0.58 14.49 -18.45
CA THR A 281 0.51 15.95 -18.26
C THR A 281 0.64 16.37 -16.81
N GLU A 282 0.12 15.56 -15.88
CA GLU A 282 0.25 15.78 -14.44
C GLU A 282 1.64 15.38 -13.96
N ASN A 283 2.27 16.17 -13.08
CA ASN A 283 3.55 15.80 -12.49
C ASN A 283 3.34 14.64 -11.52
N VAL A 284 3.91 13.46 -11.83
CA VAL A 284 3.82 12.29 -10.96
C VAL A 284 5.21 11.83 -10.54
N TRP A 285 6.18 11.89 -11.45
CA TRP A 285 7.58 11.63 -11.15
C TRP A 285 8.42 12.85 -11.49
N GLY A 286 9.31 13.20 -10.56
CA GLY A 286 10.23 14.32 -10.72
C GLY A 286 11.58 14.01 -10.10
N GLN A 287 12.58 14.82 -10.45
CA GLN A 287 13.92 14.72 -9.92
C GLN A 287 14.63 16.08 -9.97
N THR A 288 15.24 16.47 -8.86
CA THR A 288 16.14 17.64 -8.81
C THR A 288 17.58 17.20 -9.14
N LEU A 289 18.05 17.48 -10.35
CA LEU A 289 19.38 17.08 -10.79
C LEU A 289 20.49 17.65 -9.89
N GLY A 290 21.50 16.82 -9.60
CA GLY A 290 22.59 17.15 -8.68
C GLY A 290 22.25 17.05 -7.19
N THR A 291 20.97 16.91 -6.83
CA THR A 291 20.51 16.77 -5.43
C THR A 291 19.89 15.40 -5.17
N ASP A 292 18.87 15.05 -5.95
CA ASP A 292 18.13 13.79 -5.82
C ASP A 292 18.96 12.64 -6.40
N LYS A 293 19.15 11.57 -5.61
CA LYS A 293 19.92 10.38 -6.00
C LYS A 293 19.16 9.46 -6.96
N GLU A 294 17.85 9.56 -6.96
CA GLU A 294 16.90 8.82 -7.79
C GLU A 294 15.66 9.70 -8.01
N PRO A 295 14.84 9.43 -9.04
CA PRO A 295 13.54 10.10 -9.18
C PRO A 295 12.61 9.76 -8.03
N LEU A 296 11.73 10.71 -7.71
CA LEU A 296 10.76 10.61 -6.61
C LEU A 296 9.34 10.78 -7.15
N PRO A 297 8.36 10.01 -6.65
CA PRO A 297 6.96 10.33 -6.81
C PRO A 297 6.66 11.70 -6.18
N THR A 298 6.24 12.67 -6.98
CA THR A 298 5.99 14.04 -6.53
C THR A 298 5.15 14.81 -7.54
N ASP A 299 4.22 15.61 -7.02
CA ASP A 299 3.41 16.57 -7.76
C ASP A 299 4.07 17.96 -7.87
N LYS A 300 5.21 18.16 -7.21
CA LYS A 300 5.89 19.45 -7.17
C LYS A 300 6.49 19.80 -8.54
N ALA A 301 6.03 20.90 -9.10
CA ALA A 301 6.39 21.34 -10.45
C ALA A 301 7.87 21.72 -10.61
N ASP A 302 8.53 22.14 -9.54
CA ASP A 302 9.96 22.47 -9.50
C ASP A 302 10.87 21.26 -9.68
N LYS A 303 10.34 20.03 -9.54
CA LYS A 303 11.06 18.77 -9.77
C LYS A 303 10.93 18.22 -11.20
N ARG A 304 10.31 18.94 -12.14
CA ARG A 304 10.15 18.47 -13.51
C ARG A 304 11.48 18.52 -14.27
N ILE A 305 11.83 17.42 -14.96
CA ILE A 305 12.99 17.30 -15.88
C ILE A 305 12.49 17.26 -17.32
#